data_AF-A0A2V6Q5T7-F1
#
_entry.id   AF-A0A2V6Q5T7-F1
#
_cell.length_a   1.000
_cell.length_b   1.000
_cell.length_c   1.000
_cell.angle_alpha   90.00
_cell.angle_beta   90.00
_cell.angle_gamma   90.00
#
_symmetry.space_group_name_H-M   'P 1'
#
loop_
_entity.id
_entity.type
_entity.pdbx_description
1 polymer ?
#
loop_
_entity_poly.entity_id
_entity_poly.type
_entity_poly.pdbx_seq_one_letter_code
_entity_poly.pdbx_strand_id
1 'polypeptide(L)'
;MSDLEERFESEMVEIVYRRAGRETGYWASYFLRAVRRHGGVAAARRLLGGATPSKGLVKLRDKNRLDLAMEALVLKPEYATLFTDEERAIAARRLDEVSRSARAV
;
A
#
# COMPACT_ATOMS: atom_id res chain seq x y z
N MET A 1 13.11 16.09 3.08
CA MET A 1 12.13 15.05 3.46
C MET A 1 11.51 15.55 4.75
N SER A 2 10.18 15.56 4.85
CA SER A 2 9.55 15.90 6.13
C SER A 2 9.57 14.68 7.06
N ASP A 3 9.55 14.89 8.38
CA ASP A 3 9.45 13.82 9.37
C ASP A 3 8.29 12.86 9.08
N LEU A 4 7.22 13.38 8.48
CA LEU A 4 6.04 12.60 8.12
C LEU A 4 6.28 11.68 6.91
N GLU A 5 7.05 12.14 5.91
CA GLU A 5 7.46 11.33 4.76
C GLU A 5 8.39 10.20 5.19
N GLU A 6 9.35 10.48 6.08
CA GLU A 6 10.28 9.48 6.62
C GLU A 6 9.54 8.43 7.45
N ARG A 7 8.61 8.87 8.29
CA ARG A 7 7.74 7.97 9.05
C ARG A 7 6.89 7.10 8.14
N PHE A 8 6.29 7.69 7.10
CA PHE A 8 5.51 6.94 6.10
C PHE A 8 6.36 5.88 5.39
N GLU A 9 7.57 6.24 4.97
CA GLU A 9 8.51 5.30 4.36
C GLU A 9 8.89 4.15 5.31
N SER A 10 9.19 4.47 6.57
CA SER A 10 9.50 3.47 7.59
C SER A 10 8.31 2.51 7.79
N GLU A 11 7.08 3.03 7.90
CA GLU A 11 5.89 2.20 8.03
C GLU A 11 5.60 1.37 6.78
N MET A 12 5.89 1.85 5.56
CA MET A 12 5.82 1.02 4.35
C MET A 12 6.76 -0.19 4.43
N VAL A 13 7.98 0.00 4.92
CA VAL A 13 8.94 -1.10 5.05
C VAL A 13 8.53 -2.06 6.18
N GLU A 14 8.14 -1.53 7.34
CA GLU A 14 7.79 -2.36 8.49
C GLU A 14 6.46 -3.10 8.33
N ILE A 15 5.42 -2.43 7.86
CA ILE A 15 4.07 -3.00 7.77
C ILE A 15 3.89 -3.72 6.42
N VAL A 16 4.06 -3.01 5.31
CA VAL A 16 3.70 -3.52 3.98
C VAL A 16 4.69 -4.54 3.45
N TYR A 17 5.96 -4.48 3.85
CA TYR A 17 6.96 -5.47 3.46
C TYR A 17 7.26 -6.50 4.55
N ARG A 18 7.77 -6.08 5.72
CA ARG A 18 8.25 -7.03 6.74
C ARG A 18 7.11 -7.78 7.42
N ARG A 19 6.10 -7.08 7.92
CA ARG A 19 4.96 -7.69 8.60
C ARG A 19 4.13 -8.52 7.62
N ALA A 20 3.85 -8.00 6.42
CA ALA A 20 3.23 -8.78 5.34
C ALA A 20 3.99 -10.06 5.00
N GLY A 21 5.32 -9.98 4.83
CA GLY A 21 6.15 -11.13 4.54
C GLY A 21 6.12 -12.18 5.65
N ARG A 22 6.24 -11.76 6.91
CA ARG A 22 6.18 -12.67 8.07
C ARG A 22 4.82 -13.32 8.25
N GLU A 23 3.73 -12.58 8.08
CA GLU A 23 2.39 -13.06 8.41
C GLU A 23 1.70 -13.79 7.24
N THR A 24 2.11 -13.53 6.00
CA THR A 24 1.46 -14.11 4.80
C THR A 24 2.38 -14.95 3.92
N GLY A 25 3.70 -14.88 4.15
CA GLY A 25 4.74 -15.46 3.30
C GLY A 25 5.02 -14.66 2.01
N TYR A 26 4.30 -13.56 1.76
CA TYR A 26 4.45 -12.75 0.56
C TYR A 26 5.53 -11.67 0.72
N TRP A 27 6.67 -11.86 0.06
CA TRP A 27 7.79 -10.92 0.07
C TRP A 27 7.80 -10.04 -1.18
N ALA A 28 7.29 -8.82 -1.06
CA ALA A 28 7.20 -7.85 -2.16
C ALA A 28 8.56 -7.19 -2.47
N SER A 29 9.54 -7.94 -2.98
CA SER A 29 10.91 -7.46 -3.24
C SER A 29 10.95 -6.26 -4.20
N TYR A 30 10.11 -6.26 -5.24
CA TYR A 30 9.97 -5.11 -6.16
C TYR A 30 9.48 -3.85 -5.44
N PHE A 31 8.50 -4.00 -4.54
CA PHE A 31 7.98 -2.89 -3.74
C PHE A 31 9.06 -2.32 -2.82
N LEU A 32 9.78 -3.16 -2.08
CA LEU A 32 10.87 -2.70 -1.22
C LEU A 32 11.94 -1.94 -2.01
N ARG A 33 12.31 -2.44 -3.20
CA ARG A 33 13.27 -1.76 -4.08
C ARG A 33 12.72 -0.44 -4.63
N ALA A 34 11.42 -0.32 -4.86
CA ALA A 34 10.79 0.94 -5.27
C ALA A 34 10.82 1.97 -4.15
N VAL A 35 10.45 1.58 -2.92
CA VAL A 35 10.49 2.43 -1.73
C VAL A 35 11.92 2.91 -1.47
N ARG A 36 12.90 2.02 -1.40
CA ARG A 36 14.31 2.39 -1.18
C ARG A 36 14.92 3.29 -2.26
N ARG A 37 14.40 3.25 -3.48
CA ARG A 37 14.95 4.01 -4.61
C ARG A 37 14.33 5.39 -4.75
N HIS A 38 13.03 5.52 -4.45
CA HIS A 38 12.26 6.73 -4.75
C HIS A 38 11.69 7.40 -3.49
N GLY A 39 11.78 6.73 -2.34
CA GLY A 39 11.09 7.10 -1.11
C GLY A 39 9.66 6.56 -1.05
N GLY A 40 9.10 6.53 0.17
CA GLY A 40 7.77 5.98 0.42
C GLY A 40 6.66 6.65 -0.37
N VAL A 41 6.56 7.98 -0.29
CA VAL A 41 5.47 8.76 -0.93
C VAL A 41 5.53 8.63 -2.45
N ALA A 42 6.70 8.84 -3.07
CA ALA A 42 6.82 8.73 -4.53
C ALA A 42 6.53 7.30 -5.03
N ALA A 43 6.93 6.27 -4.29
CA ALA A 43 6.58 4.90 -4.60
C ALA A 43 5.07 4.65 -4.52
N ALA A 44 4.40 5.15 -3.47
CA ALA A 44 2.96 5.05 -3.30
C ALA A 44 2.21 5.75 -4.45
N ARG A 45 2.55 7.00 -4.75
CA ARG A 45 1.95 7.76 -5.88
C ARG A 45 2.10 7.03 -7.21
N ARG A 46 3.28 6.50 -7.50
CA ARG A 46 3.53 5.72 -8.72
C ARG A 46 2.65 4.47 -8.80
N LEU A 47 2.46 3.77 -7.67
CA LEU A 47 1.60 2.59 -7.61
C LEU A 47 0.12 2.95 -7.74
N LEU A 48 -0.33 4.07 -7.14
CA LEU A 48 -1.68 4.59 -7.26
C LEU A 48 -2.00 5.11 -8.67
N GLY A 49 -1.03 5.67 -9.38
CA GLY A 49 -1.18 6.10 -10.78
C GLY A 49 -1.29 4.94 -11.80
N GLY A 50 -1.13 3.69 -11.37
CA GLY A 50 -1.37 2.53 -12.23
C GLY A 50 -2.85 2.34 -12.57
N ALA A 51 -3.15 1.87 -13.77
CA ALA A 51 -4.53 1.61 -14.19
C ALA A 51 -5.21 0.45 -13.42
N THR A 52 -4.43 -0.46 -12.85
CA THR A 52 -4.94 -1.68 -12.18
C THR A 52 -4.42 -1.80 -10.74
N PRO A 53 -5.19 -2.47 -9.86
CA PRO A 53 -4.73 -2.84 -8.52
C PRO A 53 -3.37 -3.54 -8.58
N SER A 54 -2.50 -3.26 -7.62
CA SER A 54 -1.19 -3.90 -7.59
C SER A 54 -1.33 -5.41 -7.35
N LYS A 55 -0.45 -6.22 -7.97
CA LYS A 55 -0.43 -7.67 -7.71
C LYS A 55 -0.22 -7.97 -6.21
N GLY A 56 0.50 -7.11 -5.50
CA GLY A 56 0.68 -7.23 -4.05
C GLY A 56 -0.62 -7.06 -3.26
N LEU A 57 -1.45 -6.10 -3.64
CA LEU A 57 -2.76 -5.87 -3.02
C LEU A 57 -3.68 -7.10 -3.18
N VAL A 58 -3.74 -7.68 -4.38
CA VAL A 58 -4.52 -8.91 -4.64
C VAL A 58 -4.02 -10.07 -3.78
N LYS A 59 -2.70 -10.20 -3.60
CA LYS A 59 -2.09 -11.29 -2.80
C LYS A 59 -2.37 -11.12 -1.32
N LEU A 60 -2.33 -9.88 -0.82
CA LEU A 60 -2.72 -9.58 0.56
C LEU A 60 -4.21 -9.86 0.80
N ARG A 61 -5.09 -9.56 -0.16
CA ARG A 61 -6.50 -9.95 -0.09
C ARG A 61 -6.68 -11.46 0.02
N ASP A 62 -6.03 -12.24 -0.85
CA ASP A 62 -6.14 -13.71 -0.86
C ASP A 62 -5.67 -14.33 0.48
N LYS A 63 -4.93 -13.55 1.27
CA LYS A 63 -4.44 -13.87 2.61
C LYS A 63 -5.26 -13.24 3.73
N ASN A 64 -6.36 -12.55 3.42
CA ASN A 64 -7.19 -11.77 4.35
C ASN A 64 -6.43 -10.68 5.13
N ARG A 65 -5.37 -10.10 4.53
CA ARG A 65 -4.48 -9.11 5.16
C ARG A 65 -4.40 -7.79 4.42
N LEU A 66 -5.55 -7.27 4.01
CA LEU A 66 -5.67 -5.94 3.40
C LEU A 66 -5.24 -4.81 4.34
N ASP A 67 -5.26 -5.04 5.66
CA ASP A 67 -4.71 -4.13 6.68
C ASP A 67 -3.21 -3.86 6.49
N LEU A 68 -2.49 -4.78 5.85
CA LEU A 68 -1.06 -4.66 5.56
C LEU A 68 -0.76 -4.04 4.20
N ALA A 69 -1.79 -3.61 3.45
CA ALA A 69 -1.60 -3.00 2.15
C ALA A 69 -1.11 -1.55 2.25
N MET A 70 -0.37 -1.12 1.22
CA MET A 70 0.06 0.28 1.09
C MET A 70 -1.15 1.22 0.96
N GLU A 71 -2.21 0.79 0.29
CA GLU A 71 -3.47 1.53 0.18
C GLU A 71 -4.09 1.79 1.56
N ALA A 72 -4.03 0.83 2.49
CA ALA A 72 -4.52 1.01 3.85
C ALA A 72 -3.68 2.04 4.62
N LEU A 73 -2.36 2.05 4.39
CA LEU A 73 -1.45 3.04 4.97
C LEU A 73 -1.73 4.46 4.46
N VAL A 74 -1.94 4.62 3.15
CA VAL A 74 -2.28 5.91 2.50
C VAL A 74 -3.58 6.52 3.07
N LEU A 75 -4.53 5.67 3.48
CA LEU A 75 -5.79 6.14 4.05
C LEU A 75 -5.71 6.61 5.50
N LYS A 76 -4.63 6.30 6.22
CA LYS A 76 -4.53 6.68 7.63
C LYS A 76 -4.57 8.21 7.79
N PRO A 77 -5.32 8.73 8.80
CA PRO A 77 -5.47 10.17 9.01
C PRO A 77 -4.14 10.92 9.19
N GLU A 78 -3.17 10.28 9.85
CA GLU A 78 -1.83 10.81 10.09
C GLU A 78 -1.04 11.12 8.82
N TYR A 79 -1.34 10.45 7.70
CA TYR A 79 -0.67 10.67 6.42
C TYR A 79 -1.53 11.42 5.41
N ALA A 80 -2.71 11.88 5.79
CA ALA A 80 -3.65 12.53 4.88
C ALA A 80 -3.03 13.73 4.15
N THR A 81 -2.14 14.48 4.81
CA THR A 81 -1.46 15.65 4.22
C THR A 81 -0.39 15.31 3.19
N LEU A 82 0.07 14.05 3.13
CA LEU A 82 1.05 13.60 2.15
C LEU A 82 0.42 13.28 0.78
N PHE A 83 -0.90 13.08 0.74
CA PHE A 83 -1.62 12.61 -0.43
C PHE A 83 -2.77 13.53 -0.79
N THR A 84 -3.09 13.63 -2.08
CA THR A 84 -4.28 14.35 -2.51
C THR A 84 -5.55 13.55 -2.21
N ASP A 85 -6.70 14.22 -2.17
CA ASP A 85 -7.99 13.54 -2.03
C ASP A 85 -8.23 12.53 -3.16
N GLU A 86 -7.76 12.82 -4.37
CA GLU A 86 -7.82 11.89 -5.51
C GLU A 86 -6.96 10.64 -5.27
N GLU A 87 -5.73 10.79 -4.80
CA GLU A 87 -4.84 9.66 -4.47
C GLU A 87 -5.46 8.78 -3.37
N ARG A 88 -6.05 9.40 -2.34
CA ARG A 88 -6.75 8.68 -1.26
C ARG A 88 -8.03 8.01 -1.77
N ALA A 89 -8.79 8.65 -2.64
CA ALA A 89 -9.97 8.05 -3.27
C ALA A 89 -9.60 6.82 -4.11
N ILE A 90 -8.50 6.87 -4.86
CA ILE A 90 -7.98 5.71 -5.61
C ILE A 90 -7.60 4.57 -4.66
N ALA A 91 -6.90 4.87 -3.55
CA ALA A 91 -6.54 3.87 -2.55
C ALA A 91 -7.78 3.18 -1.95
N ALA A 92 -8.79 3.95 -1.54
CA ALA A 92 -10.05 3.43 -1.03
C ALA A 92 -10.80 2.59 -2.06
N ARG A 93 -10.92 3.09 -3.30
CA ARG A 93 -11.58 2.37 -4.39
C ARG A 93 -10.92 1.02 -4.64
N ARG A 94 -9.59 0.96 -4.69
CA ARG A 94 -8.85 -0.30 -4.92
C ARG A 94 -9.06 -1.31 -3.80
N LEU A 95 -9.07 -0.87 -2.54
CA LEU A 95 -9.35 -1.76 -1.40
C LEU A 95 -10.75 -2.37 -1.50
N ASP A 96 -11.76 -1.56 -1.85
CA ASP A 96 -13.13 -2.01 -2.05
C ASP A 96 -13.25 -2.95 -3.28
N GLU A 97 -12.64 -2.60 -4.42
CA GLU A 97 -12.63 -3.42 -5.64
C GLU A 97 -12.06 -4.82 -5.41
N VAL A 98 -10.90 -4.92 -4.74
CA VAL A 98 -10.30 -6.22 -4.45
C VAL A 98 -11.13 -6.99 -3.42
N SER A 99 -11.65 -6.32 -2.38
CA SER A 99 -12.49 -6.93 -1.35
C SER A 99 -13.78 -7.55 -1.94
N ARG A 100 -14.47 -6.82 -2.83
CA ARG A 100 -15.69 -7.32 -3.50
C ARG A 100 -15.40 -8.48 -4.44
N SER A 101 -14.27 -8.46 -5.14
CA SER A 101 -13.85 -9.55 -6.02
C SER A 101 -13.65 -10.89 -5.30
N ALA A 102 -13.48 -10.91 -3.96
CA ALA A 102 -13.41 -12.16 -3.19
C ALA A 102 -14.78 -12.71 -2.74
N ARG A 103 -15.85 -11.90 -2.76
CA ARG A 103 -17.20 -12.29 -2.33
C ARG A 103 -18.04 -12.98 -3.42
N ALA A 104 -17.47 -13.21 -4.60
CA ALA A 104 -18.18 -13.76 -5.76
C ALA A 104 -18.13 -15.30 -5.87
N VAL A 105 -17.95 -16.03 -4.75
CA VAL A 105 -17.96 -17.50 -4.71
C VAL A 105 -18.98 -17.98 -3.68
#